data_AF-A0A7J8C9S9-F1
#
_entry.id   AF-A0A7J8C9S9-F1
#
_cell.length_a   1.000
_cell.length_b   1.000
_cell.length_c   1.000
_cell.angle_alpha   90.00
_cell.angle_beta   90.00
_cell.angle_gamma   90.00
#
_symmetry.space_group_name_H-M   'P 1'
#
loop_
_entity.id
_entity.type
_entity.pdbx_description
1 polymer ?
#
loop_
_entity_poly.entity_id
_entity_poly.type
_entity_poly.pdbx_seq_one_letter_code
_entity_poly.pdbx_strand_id
1 'polypeptide(L)'
;MSPSVTDTLLPNDLTLWSHFSELRRSPGEVCFPGGKCEPADVDDVATALREALEEVGLPPQQVEVVCRLVPYLLDKNTFITPVVGLIDHNFQAQPNPDEVKKVFLVPLEYFLHPRAYHQNHMTESGHHFIIHCFEYTNPEDGATYHIKGLTAKFALFVALIILGKKPTFEVEFNLNDLTSSSEEVFLKLHKHATSKL
;
A
#
# COMPACT_ATOMS: atom_id res chain seq x y z
N MET A 1 -18.27 14.61 -25.22
CA MET A 1 -18.90 13.66 -24.29
C MET A 1 -17.85 12.63 -23.93
N SER A 2 -17.18 12.80 -22.80
CA SER A 2 -16.23 11.84 -22.25
C SER A 2 -17.00 10.63 -21.71
N PRO A 3 -16.55 9.38 -21.94
CA PRO A 3 -17.18 8.23 -21.30
C PRO A 3 -16.78 8.23 -19.82
N SER A 4 -17.77 8.18 -18.93
CA SER A 4 -17.60 7.76 -17.54
C SER A 4 -17.21 6.28 -17.54
N VAL A 5 -15.94 5.99 -17.27
CA VAL A 5 -15.47 4.61 -17.06
C VAL A 5 -15.85 4.23 -15.63
N THR A 6 -16.69 3.21 -15.51
CA THR A 6 -17.14 2.67 -14.22
C THR A 6 -16.08 1.72 -13.69
N ASP A 7 -15.24 2.19 -12.77
CA ASP A 7 -14.32 1.35 -11.98
C ASP A 7 -15.17 0.45 -11.08
N THR A 8 -15.48 -0.77 -11.54
CA THR A 8 -16.22 -1.75 -10.74
C THR A 8 -15.20 -2.62 -10.02
N LEU A 9 -15.18 -2.61 -8.69
CA LEU A 9 -14.25 -3.40 -7.90
C LEU A 9 -14.53 -4.89 -8.05
N LEU A 10 -13.55 -5.68 -8.52
CA LEU A 10 -13.63 -7.14 -8.43
C LEU A 10 -13.19 -7.60 -7.03
N PRO A 11 -13.63 -8.79 -6.57
CA PRO A 11 -13.39 -9.26 -5.19
C PRO A 11 -11.91 -9.43 -4.78
N ASN A 12 -10.97 -9.32 -5.72
CA ASN A 12 -9.54 -9.51 -5.52
C ASN A 12 -8.70 -8.33 -6.04
N ASP A 13 -9.31 -7.16 -6.23
CA ASP A 13 -8.58 -5.97 -6.66
C ASP A 13 -8.02 -5.22 -5.46
N LEU A 14 -6.82 -4.69 -5.63
CA LEU A 14 -6.20 -3.79 -4.67
C LEU A 14 -6.29 -2.36 -5.21
N THR A 15 -6.90 -1.47 -4.42
CA THR A 15 -7.03 -0.06 -4.78
C THR A 15 -5.72 0.68 -4.51
N LEU A 16 -5.17 1.31 -5.54
CA LEU A 16 -3.96 2.12 -5.51
C LEU A 16 -4.23 3.48 -6.16
N TRP A 17 -3.37 4.45 -5.88
CA TRP A 17 -3.38 5.70 -6.64
C TRP A 17 -2.02 6.36 -6.72
N SER A 18 -1.94 7.38 -7.57
CA SER A 18 -0.80 8.26 -7.70
C SER A 18 -1.13 9.64 -7.15
N HIS A 19 -0.26 10.17 -6.31
CA HIS A 19 -0.41 11.52 -5.77
C HIS A 19 -0.08 12.59 -6.82
N PHE A 20 -0.77 13.72 -6.72
CA PHE A 20 -0.31 15.01 -7.24
C PHE A 20 -0.28 15.99 -6.09
N SER A 21 0.91 16.34 -5.58
CA SER A 21 1.05 17.41 -4.59
C SER A 21 2.51 17.81 -4.46
N GLU A 22 2.80 19.11 -4.50
CA GLU A 22 4.11 19.68 -4.12
C GLU A 22 4.35 19.63 -2.60
N LEU A 23 3.34 19.27 -1.80
CA LEU A 23 3.33 19.34 -0.33
C LEU A 23 3.51 17.97 0.36
N ARG A 24 3.34 16.85 -0.35
CA ARG A 24 3.61 15.51 0.19
C ARG A 24 5.06 15.11 -0.09
N ARG A 25 5.63 14.27 0.80
CA ARG A 25 7.07 13.88 0.77
C ARG A 25 7.56 13.31 -0.56
N SER A 26 6.67 12.83 -1.43
CA SER A 26 7.01 12.21 -2.71
C SER A 26 6.01 12.54 -3.83
N PRO A 27 6.16 13.69 -4.52
CA PRO A 27 5.31 14.05 -5.65
C PRO A 27 5.40 13.00 -6.79
N GLY A 28 4.26 12.51 -7.27
CA GLY A 28 4.18 11.57 -8.40
C GLY A 28 4.44 10.10 -8.07
N GLU A 29 4.64 9.74 -6.80
CA GLU A 29 4.72 8.34 -6.40
C GLU A 29 3.35 7.66 -6.28
N VAL A 30 3.34 6.35 -6.52
CA VAL A 30 2.17 5.49 -6.30
C VAL A 30 2.14 5.02 -4.86
N CYS A 31 0.98 5.16 -4.22
CA CYS A 31 0.75 4.85 -2.81
C CYS A 31 -0.70 4.44 -2.56
N PHE A 32 -0.91 3.96 -1.35
CA PHE A 32 -2.23 3.71 -0.77
C PHE A 32 -2.81 5.00 -0.17
N PRO A 33 -4.11 5.03 0.14
CA PRO A 33 -4.69 6.03 1.02
C PRO A 33 -3.96 6.15 2.32
N GLY A 34 -3.75 7.39 2.75
CA GLY A 34 -3.29 7.65 4.08
C GLY A 34 -2.48 8.93 4.16
N GLY A 35 -2.31 9.34 5.40
CA GLY A 35 -1.57 10.53 5.73
C GLY A 35 -1.17 10.50 7.19
N LYS A 36 -1.00 11.70 7.75
CA LYS A 36 -0.49 11.85 9.11
C LYS A 36 -1.66 11.79 10.09
N CYS A 37 -1.47 11.07 11.19
CA CYS A 37 -2.41 11.11 12.31
C CYS A 37 -2.59 12.54 12.83
N GLU A 38 -3.85 12.95 12.98
CA GLU A 38 -4.24 14.24 13.52
C GLU A 38 -4.72 14.14 14.97
N PRO A 39 -4.66 15.22 15.77
CA PRO A 39 -5.11 15.19 17.17
C PRO A 39 -6.57 14.76 17.39
N ALA A 40 -7.41 14.86 16.35
CA ALA A 40 -8.81 14.45 16.39
C ALA A 40 -9.02 12.96 16.08
N ASP A 41 -8.02 12.28 15.53
CA ASP A 41 -8.10 10.86 15.20
C ASP A 41 -8.02 10.04 16.49
N VAL A 42 -9.04 9.20 16.73
CA VAL A 42 -9.12 8.38 17.95
C VAL A 42 -8.12 7.22 17.95
N ASP A 43 -7.72 6.75 16.77
CA ASP A 43 -6.72 5.72 16.53
C ASP A 43 -6.21 5.75 15.07
N ASP A 44 -5.25 4.87 14.75
CA ASP A 44 -4.68 4.74 13.40
C ASP A 44 -5.72 4.38 12.32
N VAL A 45 -6.81 3.69 12.71
CA VAL A 45 -7.88 3.32 11.78
C VAL A 45 -8.70 4.56 11.42
N ALA A 46 -9.02 5.41 12.40
CA ALA A 46 -9.67 6.69 12.16
C ALA A 46 -8.85 7.58 11.23
N THR A 47 -7.52 7.65 11.41
CA THR A 47 -6.63 8.35 10.48
C THR A 47 -6.76 7.79 9.06
N ALA A 48 -6.66 6.47 8.88
CA ALA A 48 -6.73 5.86 7.55
C ALA A 48 -8.09 6.11 6.86
N LEU A 49 -9.20 6.03 7.61
CA LEU A 49 -10.54 6.27 7.09
C LEU A 49 -10.78 7.74 6.74
N ARG A 50 -10.29 8.68 7.56
CA ARG A 50 -10.37 10.12 7.29
C ARG A 50 -9.61 10.47 6.00
N GLU A 51 -8.37 10.02 5.88
CA GLU A 51 -7.53 10.29 4.71
C GLU A 51 -8.11 9.64 3.44
N ALA A 52 -8.65 8.42 3.53
CA ALA A 52 -9.32 7.80 2.38
C ALA A 52 -10.58 8.56 1.94
N LEU A 53 -11.33 9.14 2.89
CA LEU A 53 -12.45 10.02 2.58
C LEU A 53 -11.98 11.31 1.91
N GLU A 54 -10.93 11.95 2.42
CA GLU A 54 -10.38 13.21 1.88
C GLU A 54 -9.76 13.04 0.49
N GLU A 55 -9.04 11.94 0.26
CA GLU A 55 -8.27 11.71 -0.96
C GLU A 55 -9.11 11.17 -2.12
N VAL A 56 -10.02 10.23 -1.85
CA VAL A 56 -10.79 9.52 -2.89
C VAL A 56 -12.29 9.47 -2.64
N GLY A 57 -12.78 10.16 -1.60
CA GLY A 57 -14.21 10.22 -1.30
C GLY A 57 -14.77 8.90 -0.76
N LEU A 58 -13.95 8.02 -0.16
CA LEU A 58 -14.41 6.74 0.40
C LEU A 58 -15.09 6.95 1.76
N PRO A 59 -16.43 6.86 1.87
CA PRO A 59 -17.10 7.03 3.15
C PRO A 59 -16.87 5.81 4.04
N PRO A 60 -16.75 5.98 5.38
CA PRO A 60 -16.55 4.87 6.32
C PRO A 60 -17.60 3.75 6.24
N GLN A 61 -18.82 4.04 5.76
CA GLN A 61 -19.89 3.05 5.60
C GLN A 61 -19.71 2.14 4.38
N GLN A 62 -18.84 2.51 3.43
CA GLN A 62 -18.50 1.70 2.25
C GLN A 62 -17.19 0.93 2.41
N VAL A 63 -16.67 0.83 3.64
CA VAL A 63 -15.46 0.06 3.92
C VAL A 63 -15.61 -0.73 5.22
N GLU A 64 -15.40 -2.03 5.14
CA GLU A 64 -15.27 -2.91 6.31
C GLU A 64 -13.78 -3.07 6.64
N VAL A 65 -13.34 -2.50 7.76
CA VAL A 65 -11.95 -2.66 8.22
C VAL A 65 -11.76 -4.08 8.78
N VAL A 66 -10.85 -4.84 8.16
CA VAL A 66 -10.59 -6.24 8.51
C VAL A 66 -9.48 -6.36 9.55
N CYS A 67 -8.37 -5.67 9.33
CA CYS A 67 -7.22 -5.74 10.22
C CYS A 67 -6.26 -4.55 10.08
N ARG A 68 -5.37 -4.44 11.07
CA ARG A 68 -4.13 -3.66 11.00
C ARG A 68 -2.98 -4.63 10.75
N LEU A 69 -2.09 -4.30 9.82
CA LEU A 69 -0.86 -5.06 9.62
C LEU A 69 0.21 -4.60 10.61
N VAL A 70 1.31 -5.37 10.71
CA VAL A 70 2.48 -4.99 11.52
C VAL A 70 2.97 -3.61 11.04
N PRO A 71 3.16 -2.63 11.94
CA PRO A 71 3.68 -1.33 11.57
C PRO A 71 5.05 -1.41 10.92
N TYR A 72 5.33 -0.48 10.00
CA TYR A 72 6.63 -0.34 9.38
C TYR A 72 7.35 0.88 9.93
N LEU A 73 8.59 0.69 10.41
CA LEU A 73 9.47 1.78 10.83
C LEU A 73 10.16 2.37 9.60
N LEU A 74 9.69 3.52 9.13
CA LEU A 74 10.28 4.21 7.97
C LEU A 74 11.62 4.86 8.36
N ASP A 75 11.63 5.55 9.49
CA ASP A 75 12.81 6.13 10.10
C ASP A 75 12.62 6.16 11.63
N LYS A 76 13.61 6.64 12.38
CA LYS A 76 13.58 6.63 13.86
C LYS A 76 12.33 7.26 14.48
N ASN A 77 11.68 8.20 13.78
CA ASN A 77 10.58 8.99 14.30
C ASN A 77 9.28 8.80 13.52
N THR A 78 9.28 7.93 12.51
CA THR A 78 8.14 7.76 11.60
C THR A 78 7.75 6.29 11.51
N PHE A 79 6.53 5.98 11.92
CA PHE A 79 5.90 4.68 11.79
C PHE A 79 4.73 4.77 10.83
N ILE A 80 4.53 3.71 10.05
CA ILE A 80 3.38 3.56 9.15
C ILE A 80 2.60 2.36 9.63
N THR A 81 1.32 2.54 9.94
CA THR A 81 0.40 1.45 10.30
C THR A 81 -0.51 1.15 9.10
N PRO A 82 -0.31 0.05 8.36
CA PRO A 82 -1.21 -0.30 7.26
C PRO A 82 -2.54 -0.82 7.80
N VAL A 83 -3.64 -0.32 7.25
CA VAL A 83 -5.00 -0.75 7.55
C VAL A 83 -5.59 -1.41 6.31
N VAL A 84 -6.11 -2.62 6.46
CA VAL A 84 -6.72 -3.38 5.36
C VAL A 84 -8.24 -3.33 5.52
N GLY A 85 -8.93 -2.88 4.47
CA GLY A 85 -10.39 -2.83 4.42
C GLY A 85 -10.95 -3.42 3.14
N LEU A 86 -12.15 -4.00 3.23
CA LEU A 86 -12.94 -4.45 2.10
C LEU A 86 -13.86 -3.31 1.66
N ILE A 87 -13.77 -2.90 0.40
CA ILE A 87 -14.53 -1.78 -0.14
C ILE A 87 -15.82 -2.29 -0.77
N ASP A 88 -16.93 -1.58 -0.54
CA ASP A 88 -18.22 -1.88 -1.16
C ASP A 88 -18.13 -1.80 -2.69
N HIS A 89 -18.70 -2.79 -3.38
CA HIS A 89 -18.67 -2.89 -4.84
C HIS A 89 -19.33 -1.72 -5.58
N ASN A 90 -20.21 -0.94 -4.93
CA ASN A 90 -20.84 0.25 -5.52
C ASN A 90 -20.04 1.53 -5.28
N PHE A 91 -18.93 1.45 -4.53
CA PHE A 91 -18.04 2.60 -4.38
C PHE A 91 -17.51 3.03 -5.75
N GLN A 92 -17.48 4.35 -5.97
CA GLN A 92 -16.88 4.98 -7.13
C GLN A 92 -15.95 6.06 -6.60
N ALA A 93 -14.67 5.97 -6.95
CA ALA A 93 -13.68 6.91 -6.45
C ALA A 93 -13.97 8.33 -6.95
N GLN A 94 -13.85 9.30 -6.04
CA GLN A 94 -13.92 10.73 -6.33
C GLN A 94 -12.59 11.36 -5.91
N PRO A 95 -11.57 11.32 -6.78
CA PRO A 95 -10.23 11.80 -6.42
C PRO A 95 -10.26 13.29 -6.14
N ASN A 96 -9.70 13.71 -5.00
CA ASN A 96 -9.45 15.11 -4.72
C ASN A 96 -8.29 15.61 -5.62
N PRO A 97 -8.53 16.52 -6.57
CA PRO A 97 -7.51 16.94 -7.54
C PRO A 97 -6.34 17.70 -6.90
N ASP A 98 -6.51 18.21 -5.67
CA ASP A 98 -5.44 18.91 -4.94
C ASP A 98 -4.39 17.94 -4.37
N GLU A 99 -4.72 16.65 -4.30
CA GLU A 99 -3.87 15.64 -3.65
C GLU A 99 -3.64 14.37 -4.49
N VAL A 100 -4.63 13.98 -5.30
CA VAL A 100 -4.66 12.72 -6.05
C VAL A 100 -4.74 13.01 -7.54
N LYS A 101 -3.71 12.57 -8.27
CA LYS A 101 -3.66 12.69 -9.73
C LYS A 101 -4.61 11.72 -10.42
N LYS A 102 -4.57 10.47 -9.94
CA LYS A 102 -5.22 9.33 -10.59
C LYS A 102 -5.33 8.16 -9.63
N VAL A 103 -6.52 7.56 -9.59
CA VAL A 103 -6.82 6.29 -8.92
C VAL A 103 -6.83 5.18 -9.97
N PHE A 104 -6.37 3.99 -9.60
CA PHE A 104 -6.40 2.81 -10.46
C PHE A 104 -6.41 1.53 -9.63
N LEU A 105 -6.88 0.44 -10.24
CA LEU A 105 -6.93 -0.87 -9.60
C LEU A 105 -5.85 -1.78 -10.15
N VAL A 106 -5.30 -2.63 -9.29
CA VAL A 106 -4.38 -3.70 -9.67
C VAL A 106 -4.89 -5.02 -9.09
N PRO A 107 -5.09 -6.07 -9.91
CA PRO A 107 -5.46 -7.37 -9.38
C PRO A 107 -4.40 -7.88 -8.40
N LEU A 108 -4.81 -8.39 -7.24
CA LEU A 108 -3.88 -8.89 -6.21
C LEU A 108 -2.92 -9.95 -6.75
N GLU A 109 -3.38 -10.81 -7.66
CA GLU A 109 -2.55 -11.85 -8.29
C GLU A 109 -1.37 -11.27 -9.08
N TYR A 110 -1.47 -10.03 -9.57
CA TYR A 110 -0.38 -9.35 -10.26
C TYR A 110 0.87 -9.22 -9.40
N PHE A 111 0.71 -9.01 -8.09
CA PHE A 111 1.83 -8.89 -7.18
C PHE A 111 2.53 -10.22 -6.92
N LEU A 112 1.94 -11.36 -7.27
CA LEU A 112 2.58 -12.68 -7.16
C LEU A 112 3.17 -13.16 -8.49
N HIS A 113 2.51 -12.82 -9.60
CA HIS A 113 2.89 -13.24 -10.96
C HIS A 113 2.92 -12.04 -11.92
N PRO A 114 3.83 -11.06 -11.71
CA PRO A 114 3.87 -9.85 -12.53
C PRO A 114 4.41 -10.15 -13.93
N ARG A 115 3.94 -9.39 -14.91
CA ARG A 115 4.49 -9.45 -16.27
C ARG A 115 5.79 -8.67 -16.40
N ALA A 116 5.91 -7.57 -15.66
CA ALA A 116 7.09 -6.72 -15.61
C ALA A 116 7.41 -6.40 -14.15
N TYR A 117 8.58 -6.86 -13.70
CA TYR A 117 9.04 -6.75 -12.32
C TYR A 117 10.57 -6.79 -12.26
N HIS A 118 11.12 -5.97 -11.37
CA HIS A 118 12.52 -6.07 -10.97
C HIS A 118 12.66 -5.83 -9.47
N GLN A 119 13.79 -6.24 -8.91
CA GLN A 119 14.09 -6.09 -7.50
C GLN A 119 15.50 -5.57 -7.29
N ASN A 120 15.67 -4.70 -6.30
CA ASN A 120 16.96 -4.21 -5.87
C ASN A 120 17.24 -4.67 -4.45
N HIS A 121 18.42 -5.22 -4.21
CA HIS A 121 18.86 -5.58 -2.87
C HIS A 121 19.60 -4.39 -2.26
N MET A 122 19.14 -3.94 -1.10
CA MET A 122 19.76 -2.85 -0.35
C MET A 122 20.20 -3.33 1.02
N THR A 123 21.25 -2.70 1.52
CA THR A 123 21.75 -2.94 2.88
C THR A 123 21.83 -1.61 3.60
N GLU A 124 21.07 -1.45 4.67
CA GLU A 124 21.09 -0.24 5.50
C GLU A 124 21.22 -0.64 6.97
N SER A 125 22.14 0.01 7.70
CA SER A 125 22.39 -0.28 9.11
C SER A 125 22.60 -1.79 9.41
N GLY A 126 23.23 -2.52 8.49
CA GLY A 126 23.48 -3.96 8.62
C GLY A 126 22.27 -4.87 8.36
N HIS A 127 21.16 -4.32 7.89
CA HIS A 127 19.96 -5.07 7.52
C HIS A 127 19.81 -5.11 6.00
N HIS A 128 19.68 -6.31 5.46
CA HIS A 128 19.37 -6.53 4.05
C HIS A 128 17.86 -6.46 3.83
N PHE A 129 17.42 -5.68 2.85
CA PHE A 129 16.03 -5.62 2.43
C PHE A 129 15.93 -5.58 0.91
N ILE A 130 14.82 -6.08 0.40
CA ILE A 130 14.49 -6.09 -1.02
C ILE A 130 13.57 -4.89 -1.30
N ILE A 131 13.91 -4.12 -2.33
CA ILE A 131 13.01 -3.13 -2.91
C ILE A 131 12.36 -3.76 -4.12
N HIS A 132 11.06 -4.02 -4.01
CA HIS A 132 10.22 -4.49 -5.11
C HIS A 132 9.83 -3.33 -6.02
N CYS A 133 9.90 -3.56 -7.33
CA CYS A 133 9.45 -2.62 -8.35
C CYS A 133 8.58 -3.37 -9.38
N PHE A 134 7.28 -3.07 -9.38
CA PHE A 134 6.31 -3.60 -10.32
C PHE A 134 5.95 -2.55 -11.36
N GLU A 135 5.79 -2.98 -12.61
CA GLU A 135 5.26 -2.16 -13.69
C GLU A 135 3.93 -2.74 -14.13
N TYR A 136 2.81 -2.06 -13.85
CA TYR A 136 1.48 -2.52 -14.21
C TYR A 136 0.89 -1.66 -15.32
N THR A 137 0.54 -2.28 -16.44
CA THR A 137 -0.21 -1.62 -17.52
C THR A 137 -1.68 -1.96 -17.37
N ASN A 138 -2.52 -0.95 -17.11
CA ASN A 138 -3.96 -1.14 -17.05
C ASN A 138 -4.49 -1.51 -18.45
N PRO A 139 -5.14 -2.67 -18.62
CA PRO A 139 -5.64 -3.11 -19.91
C PRO A 139 -6.76 -2.22 -20.46
N GLU A 140 -7.45 -1.45 -19.62
CA GLU A 140 -8.60 -0.64 -20.04
C GLU A 140 -8.19 0.67 -20.73
N ASP A 141 -7.19 1.36 -20.19
CA ASP A 141 -6.74 2.67 -20.68
C ASP A 141 -5.32 2.65 -21.28
N GLY A 142 -4.60 1.53 -21.16
CA GLY A 142 -3.23 1.36 -21.64
C GLY A 142 -2.17 2.13 -20.84
N ALA A 143 -2.54 2.76 -19.72
CA ALA A 143 -1.59 3.51 -18.88
C ALA A 143 -0.72 2.56 -18.04
N THR A 144 0.58 2.86 -17.95
CA THR A 144 1.55 2.10 -17.14
C THR A 144 1.87 2.82 -15.85
N TYR A 145 1.80 2.09 -14.73
CA TYR A 145 2.08 2.55 -13.38
C TYR A 145 3.27 1.81 -12.79
N HIS A 146 4.13 2.55 -12.11
CA HIS A 146 5.31 2.01 -11.43
C HIS A 146 5.05 1.97 -9.93
N ILE A 147 4.92 0.78 -9.37
CA ILE A 147 4.61 0.53 -7.96
C ILE A 147 5.88 0.01 -7.30
N LYS A 148 6.48 0.79 -6.40
CA LYS A 148 7.81 0.50 -5.83
C LYS A 148 7.85 0.71 -4.31
N GLY A 149 8.92 0.24 -3.68
CA GLY A 149 9.20 0.54 -2.26
C GLY A 149 8.15 -0.02 -1.30
N LEU A 150 7.74 0.78 -0.31
CA LEU A 150 6.80 0.33 0.72
C LEU A 150 5.41 0.00 0.18
N THR A 151 4.92 0.77 -0.80
CA THR A 151 3.65 0.47 -1.47
C THR A 151 3.69 -0.93 -2.08
N ALA A 152 4.74 -1.24 -2.83
CA ALA A 152 4.95 -2.56 -3.44
C ALA A 152 5.08 -3.67 -2.38
N LYS A 153 5.81 -3.41 -1.30
CA LYS A 153 5.99 -4.35 -0.19
C LYS A 153 4.66 -4.72 0.48
N PHE A 154 3.82 -3.74 0.81
CA PHE A 154 2.52 -4.01 1.44
C PHE A 154 1.55 -4.68 0.47
N ALA A 155 1.52 -4.28 -0.81
CA ALA A 155 0.70 -4.94 -1.82
C ALA A 155 1.05 -6.43 -1.97
N LEU A 156 2.35 -6.74 -2.06
CA LEU A 156 2.86 -8.11 -2.09
C LEU A 156 2.49 -8.87 -0.81
N PHE A 157 2.68 -8.27 0.36
CA PHE A 157 2.37 -8.91 1.63
C PHE A 157 0.89 -9.27 1.76
N VAL A 158 -0.01 -8.36 1.39
CA VAL A 158 -1.46 -8.61 1.36
C VAL A 158 -1.80 -9.71 0.37
N ALA A 159 -1.21 -9.70 -0.84
CA ALA A 159 -1.43 -10.74 -1.83
C ALA A 159 -0.97 -12.12 -1.34
N LEU A 160 0.16 -12.21 -0.63
CA LEU A 160 0.65 -13.45 -0.02
C LEU A 160 -0.32 -14.00 1.03
N ILE A 161 -0.85 -13.13 1.90
CA ILE A 161 -1.82 -13.53 2.93
C ILE A 161 -3.13 -14.01 2.32
N ILE A 162 -3.71 -13.22 1.40
CA ILE A 162 -5.05 -13.48 0.87
C ILE A 162 -5.04 -14.68 -0.08
N LEU A 163 -4.04 -14.78 -0.95
CA LEU A 163 -4.03 -15.81 -2.00
C LEU A 163 -3.32 -17.10 -1.56
N GLY A 164 -2.45 -17.05 -0.54
CA GLY A 164 -1.72 -18.22 -0.06
C GLY A 164 -0.81 -18.87 -1.11
N LYS A 165 -0.48 -18.14 -2.19
CA LYS A 165 0.38 -18.60 -3.30
C LYS A 165 1.78 -18.03 -3.15
N LYS A 166 2.77 -18.78 -3.62
CA LYS A 166 4.16 -18.29 -3.69
C LYS A 166 4.34 -17.39 -4.91
N PRO A 167 5.14 -16.32 -4.81
CA PRO A 167 5.45 -15.46 -5.95
C PRO A 167 6.48 -16.12 -6.87
N THR A 168 6.65 -15.60 -8.07
CA THR A 168 7.63 -16.08 -9.07
C THR A 168 9.04 -15.53 -8.86
N PHE A 169 9.28 -14.83 -7.76
CA PHE A 169 10.52 -14.12 -7.45
C PHE A 169 10.86 -14.24 -5.96
N GLU A 170 12.02 -13.73 -5.55
CA GLU A 170 12.48 -13.80 -4.16
C GLU A 170 11.76 -12.79 -3.28
N VAL A 171 11.46 -13.17 -2.04
CA VAL A 171 10.85 -12.29 -1.04
C VAL A 171 11.61 -12.35 0.27
N GLU A 172 11.57 -11.25 1.01
CA GLU A 172 12.17 -11.11 2.33
C GLU A 172 11.35 -11.77 3.44
N PHE A 173 10.11 -12.17 3.15
CA PHE A 173 9.20 -12.76 4.13
C PHE A 173 9.43 -14.26 4.31
N ASN A 174 9.28 -14.75 5.54
CA ASN A 174 9.17 -16.20 5.75
C ASN A 174 7.79 -16.66 5.29
N LEU A 175 7.72 -17.27 4.11
CA LEU A 175 6.45 -17.73 3.51
C LEU A 175 5.72 -18.80 4.34
N ASN A 176 6.39 -19.45 5.28
CA ASN A 176 5.77 -20.43 6.19
C ASN A 176 5.28 -19.79 7.50
N ASP A 177 5.65 -18.53 7.77
CA ASP A 177 5.32 -17.80 8.99
C ASP A 177 5.41 -16.27 8.75
N LEU A 178 4.50 -15.77 7.90
CA LEU A 178 4.54 -14.39 7.39
C LEU A 178 4.39 -13.35 8.51
N THR A 179 3.43 -13.58 9.42
CA THR A 179 3.11 -12.63 10.49
C THR A 179 4.24 -12.54 11.51
N SER A 180 4.68 -13.67 12.05
CA SER A 180 5.70 -13.67 13.11
C SER A 180 7.04 -13.16 12.58
N SER A 181 7.43 -13.53 11.35
CA SER A 181 8.67 -13.01 10.75
C SER A 181 8.63 -11.48 10.54
N SER A 182 7.46 -10.92 10.22
CA SER A 182 7.30 -9.47 10.08
C SER A 182 7.39 -8.75 11.43
N GLU A 183 6.78 -9.32 12.47
CA GLU A 183 6.86 -8.79 13.85
C GLU A 183 8.30 -8.82 14.38
N GLU A 184 9.04 -9.90 14.14
CA GLU A 184 10.45 -10.00 14.54
C GLU A 184 11.32 -8.94 13.88
N VAL A 185 11.14 -8.73 12.56
CA VAL A 185 11.85 -7.68 11.82
C VAL A 185 11.52 -6.30 12.40
N PHE A 186 10.25 -6.02 12.66
CA PHE A 186 9.83 -4.77 13.28
C PHE A 186 10.47 -4.56 14.65
N LEU A 187 10.40 -5.55 15.53
CA LEU A 187 10.98 -5.49 16.88
C LEU A 187 12.50 -5.30 16.84
N LYS A 188 13.19 -5.92 15.88
CA LYS A 188 14.63 -5.77 15.70
C LYS A 188 15.00 -4.35 15.27
N LEU A 189 14.28 -3.80 14.29
CA LEU A 189 14.48 -2.43 13.81
C LEU A 189 14.16 -1.40 14.89
N HIS A 190 13.05 -1.58 15.61
CA HIS A 190 12.65 -0.71 16.72
C HIS A 190 13.69 -0.72 17.85
N LYS A 191 14.15 -1.90 18.29
CA LYS A 191 15.22 -2.02 19.31
C LYS A 191 16.47 -1.27 18.89
N HIS A 192 16.92 -1.44 17.64
CA HIS A 192 18.11 -0.75 17.11
C HIS A 192 17.94 0.78 17.01
N ALA A 193 16.73 1.26 16.68
CA ALA A 193 16.43 2.68 16.66
C ALA A 193 16.46 3.28 18.07
N THR A 194 15.89 2.60 19.05
CA THR A 194 15.85 3.04 20.46
C THR A 194 17.17 2.90 21.21
N SER A 195 18.03 1.93 20.87
CA SER A 195 19.32 1.72 21.54
C SER A 195 20.41 2.72 21.16
N LYS A 196 20.15 3.63 20.23
CA LYS A 196 21.04 4.73 19.81
C LYS A 196 20.62 6.09 20.42
N LEU A 197 19.81 6.07 21.48
CA LEU A 197 19.47 7.20 22.35
C LEU A 197 20.43 7.22 23.55
#